data_AF-A0A946G1K5-F1
#
_entry.id   AF-A0A946G1K5-F1
#
_cell.length_a   1.000
_cell.length_b   1.000
_cell.length_c   1.000
_cell.angle_alpha   90.00
_cell.angle_beta   90.00
_cell.angle_gamma   90.00
#
_symmetry.space_group_name_H-M   'P 1'
#
loop_
_entity.id
_entity.type
_entity.pdbx_description
1 polymer ?
#
loop_
_entity_poly.entity_id
_entity_poly.type
_entity_poly.pdbx_seq_one_letter_code
_entity_poly.pdbx_strand_id
1 'polypeptide(L)'
;MVKNTIRNIIKPAVSHLVFMVAIGVGVVANAGGVQPLPDLQKAISEVTSLYGEKSVWADKQFQVQKFYYQIQSKSQKLKILNEVKEHFEKAVVKAEENFNSDEGEVSQSAITKLKLGLAGTLNDIVELESQKKIARLSLALISKNTYSADREMSDLEITPVEFSFKNYDEWFKVSGLVLRNEETSSGTFADEVALNTAYLKSEENQAKLDIAKNNRKITRALLVSEVANYDFGIGDPADLFEALIIYTRVLSGYYDSVYNFNLAVADLNRMKASWIGIP
;
A
#
# COMPACT_ATOMS: atom_id res chain seq x y z
N MET A 1 -16.16 36.61 66.87
CA MET A 1 -14.80 36.10 67.13
C MET A 1 -14.27 35.52 65.82
N VAL A 2 -13.36 36.26 65.18
CA VAL A 2 -12.43 35.91 64.05
C VAL A 2 -13.09 35.37 62.75
N LYS A 3 -13.34 36.23 61.73
CA LYS A 3 -12.54 36.50 60.49
C LYS A 3 -12.32 35.23 59.63
N ASN A 4 -12.44 35.16 58.30
CA ASN A 4 -12.51 36.09 57.17
C ASN A 4 -12.81 35.19 55.93
N THR A 5 -13.78 35.51 55.05
CA THR A 5 -13.56 36.15 53.72
C THR A 5 -13.28 35.19 52.54
N ILE A 6 -14.32 35.01 51.70
CA ILE A 6 -14.38 35.21 50.22
C ILE A 6 -13.21 34.66 49.36
N ARG A 7 -13.47 33.72 48.42
CA ARG A 7 -13.62 33.91 46.93
C ARG A 7 -13.29 32.66 46.08
N ASN A 8 -14.19 32.42 45.12
CA ASN A 8 -14.05 32.02 43.70
C ASN A 8 -13.24 30.79 43.24
N ILE A 9 -13.86 29.86 42.49
CA ILE A 9 -13.99 29.69 41.00
C ILE A 9 -12.73 29.06 40.37
N ILE A 10 -12.97 28.12 39.43
CA ILE A 10 -12.11 27.56 38.36
C ILE A 10 -11.62 26.10 38.61
N LYS A 11 -12.25 25.15 37.90
CA LYS A 11 -11.70 23.83 37.46
C LYS A 11 -10.83 24.06 36.19
N PRO A 12 -10.18 23.06 35.56
CA PRO A 12 -9.47 21.82 36.00
C PRO A 12 -8.08 21.66 35.28
N ALA A 13 -7.27 20.64 35.58
CA ALA A 13 -6.32 20.01 34.62
C ALA A 13 -5.62 18.73 35.15
N VAL A 14 -5.83 17.63 34.43
CA VAL A 14 -4.92 16.54 33.99
C VAL A 14 -3.52 16.40 34.63
N SER A 15 -3.14 15.18 35.06
CA SER A 15 -2.08 14.35 34.42
C SER A 15 -1.46 13.26 35.32
N HIS A 16 -1.12 12.12 34.69
CA HIS A 16 -0.18 11.03 35.06
C HIS A 16 -0.58 10.02 36.15
N LEU A 17 -0.12 8.76 36.18
CA LEU A 17 0.43 7.77 35.24
C LEU A 17 0.73 6.51 36.13
N VAL A 18 0.29 5.32 35.72
CA VAL A 18 0.93 3.97 35.91
C VAL A 18 1.26 3.44 37.33
N PHE A 19 0.72 2.26 37.67
CA PHE A 19 1.46 0.97 37.78
C PHE A 19 0.47 -0.17 38.15
N MET A 20 0.23 -1.13 37.25
CA MET A 20 -0.39 -2.42 37.59
C MET A 20 0.70 -3.47 37.66
N VAL A 21 0.87 -4.08 38.83
CA VAL A 21 1.64 -5.31 39.02
C VAL A 21 0.66 -6.49 38.92
N ALA A 22 1.00 -7.41 38.01
CA ALA A 22 0.28 -8.64 37.75
C ALA A 22 0.48 -9.67 38.88
N ILE A 23 -0.59 -10.39 39.23
CA ILE A 23 -0.49 -11.74 39.80
C ILE A 23 -1.45 -12.62 39.01
N GLY A 24 -0.88 -13.65 38.38
CA GLY A 24 -1.57 -14.55 37.47
C GLY A 24 -2.40 -15.62 38.18
N VAL A 25 -3.49 -15.99 37.52
CA VAL A 25 -4.09 -17.33 37.61
C VAL A 25 -4.17 -17.83 36.18
N GLY A 26 -3.58 -19.00 35.96
CA GLY A 26 -3.30 -19.56 34.64
C GLY A 26 -4.57 -19.88 33.85
N VAL A 27 -4.67 -19.24 32.69
CA VAL A 27 -5.28 -19.85 31.51
C VAL A 27 -4.12 -20.33 30.65
N VAL A 28 -4.05 -21.64 30.41
CA VAL A 28 -3.19 -22.20 29.37
C VAL A 28 -3.77 -21.75 28.03
N ALA A 29 -3.40 -20.55 27.61
CA ALA A 29 -3.60 -20.12 26.23
C ALA A 29 -2.55 -20.86 25.41
N ASN A 30 -3.00 -21.76 24.52
CA ASN A 30 -2.19 -22.23 23.42
C ASN A 30 -1.58 -21.01 22.73
N ALA A 31 -0.27 -20.82 22.85
CA ALA A 31 0.50 -19.89 22.05
C ALA A 31 0.61 -20.43 20.61
N GLY A 32 -0.53 -20.59 19.95
CA GLY A 32 -0.65 -20.85 18.52
C GLY A 32 -0.52 -19.53 17.77
N GLY A 33 0.62 -18.85 17.92
CA GLY A 33 0.90 -17.67 17.11
C GLY A 33 0.96 -18.08 15.65
N VAL A 34 0.05 -17.57 14.83
CA VAL A 34 0.14 -17.74 13.38
C VAL A 34 1.45 -17.09 12.94
N GLN A 35 2.47 -17.90 12.65
CA GLN A 35 3.77 -17.42 12.18
C GLN A 35 3.56 -16.52 10.96
N PRO A 36 4.29 -15.40 10.76
CA PRO A 36 4.06 -14.51 9.63
C PRO A 36 4.34 -15.18 8.28
N LEU A 37 3.88 -14.54 7.20
CA LEU A 37 4.24 -14.92 5.84
C LEU A 37 5.77 -14.88 5.69
N PRO A 38 6.38 -15.89 5.05
CA PRO A 38 7.81 -15.86 4.76
C PRO A 38 8.14 -14.69 3.82
N ASP A 39 9.42 -14.34 3.72
CA ASP A 39 9.89 -13.42 2.70
C ASP A 39 9.55 -13.94 1.29
N LEU A 40 9.51 -13.03 0.32
CA LEU A 40 9.05 -13.35 -1.03
C LEU A 40 9.84 -14.48 -1.70
N GLN A 41 11.16 -14.54 -1.50
CA GLN A 41 11.99 -15.57 -2.16
C GLN A 41 11.74 -16.94 -1.58
N LYS A 42 11.67 -17.03 -0.24
CA LYS A 42 11.28 -18.25 0.44
C LYS A 42 9.85 -18.66 0.06
N ALA A 43 8.93 -17.71 -0.06
CA ALA A 43 7.56 -17.99 -0.46
C ALA A 43 7.46 -18.58 -1.87
N ILE A 44 8.21 -18.02 -2.82
CA ILE A 44 8.32 -18.52 -4.19
C ILE A 44 8.84 -19.96 -4.15
N SER A 45 9.96 -20.22 -3.46
CA SER A 45 10.57 -21.55 -3.40
C SER A 45 9.64 -22.59 -2.76
N GLU A 46 8.97 -22.26 -1.67
CA GLU A 46 8.04 -23.16 -0.99
C GLU A 46 6.86 -23.46 -1.92
N VAL A 47 6.22 -22.44 -2.52
CA VAL A 47 5.05 -22.64 -3.37
C VAL A 47 5.41 -23.39 -4.65
N THR A 48 6.51 -23.07 -5.35
CA THR A 48 6.89 -23.79 -6.57
C THR A 48 7.18 -25.27 -6.28
N SER A 49 7.80 -25.59 -5.14
CA SER A 49 8.08 -26.98 -4.73
C SER A 49 6.82 -27.83 -4.51
N LEU A 50 5.67 -27.20 -4.22
CA LEU A 50 4.38 -27.90 -4.11
C LEU A 50 3.85 -28.40 -5.45
N TYR A 51 4.39 -27.89 -6.57
CA TYR A 51 4.04 -28.27 -7.91
C TYR A 51 5.20 -29.07 -8.50
N GLY A 52 5.01 -30.39 -8.65
CA GLY A 52 6.06 -31.29 -9.13
C GLY A 52 6.40 -31.13 -10.61
N GLU A 53 5.51 -30.50 -11.39
CA GLU A 53 5.75 -30.19 -12.78
C GLU A 53 6.52 -28.87 -12.87
N LYS A 54 7.74 -28.92 -13.41
CA LYS A 54 8.54 -27.71 -13.56
C LYS A 54 7.82 -26.67 -14.43
N SER A 55 7.07 -27.09 -15.46
CA SER A 55 6.52 -26.22 -16.54
C SER A 55 5.59 -25.12 -16.05
N VAL A 56 5.09 -25.26 -14.82
CA VAL A 56 4.20 -24.30 -14.17
C VAL A 56 4.91 -23.44 -13.13
N TRP A 57 6.21 -23.64 -12.88
CA TRP A 57 6.97 -22.94 -11.84
C TRP A 57 7.02 -21.45 -12.11
N ALA A 58 7.26 -21.04 -13.36
CA ALA A 58 7.26 -19.64 -13.76
C ALA A 58 5.89 -18.96 -13.50
N ASP A 59 4.80 -19.66 -13.82
CA ASP A 59 3.44 -19.19 -13.54
C ASP A 59 3.15 -19.10 -12.04
N LYS A 60 3.62 -20.05 -11.25
CA LYS A 60 3.43 -20.05 -9.79
C LYS A 60 4.27 -18.98 -9.11
N GLN A 61 5.52 -18.79 -9.53
CA GLN A 61 6.35 -17.69 -9.08
C GLN A 61 5.66 -16.35 -9.36
N PHE A 62 5.17 -16.14 -10.58
CA PHE A 62 4.44 -14.93 -10.93
C PHE A 62 3.19 -14.71 -10.08
N GLN A 63 2.40 -15.76 -9.82
CA GLN A 63 1.23 -15.69 -8.95
C GLN A 63 1.59 -15.30 -7.51
N VAL A 64 2.66 -15.87 -6.95
CA VAL A 64 3.16 -15.50 -5.61
C VAL A 64 3.57 -14.03 -5.59
N GLN A 65 4.39 -13.59 -6.54
CA GLN A 65 4.84 -12.20 -6.66
C GLN A 65 3.65 -11.24 -6.78
N LYS A 66 2.68 -11.55 -7.64
CA LYS A 66 1.45 -10.77 -7.82
C LYS A 66 0.75 -10.52 -6.49
N PHE A 67 0.45 -11.57 -5.73
CA PHE A 67 -0.31 -11.41 -4.49
C PHE A 67 0.52 -10.80 -3.36
N TYR A 68 1.83 -11.03 -3.32
CA TYR A 68 2.72 -10.34 -2.39
C TYR A 68 2.72 -8.83 -2.64
N TYR A 69 3.00 -8.41 -3.88
CA TYR A 69 3.00 -6.99 -4.24
C TYR A 69 1.61 -6.35 -4.05
N GLN A 70 0.54 -7.11 -4.29
CA GLN A 70 -0.82 -6.64 -4.03
C GLN A 70 -1.04 -6.39 -2.53
N ILE A 71 -0.65 -7.32 -1.64
CA ILE A 71 -0.78 -7.11 -0.19
C ILE A 71 0.02 -5.89 0.27
N GLN A 72 1.26 -5.74 -0.19
CA GLN A 72 2.11 -4.60 0.19
C GLN A 72 1.55 -3.27 -0.31
N SER A 73 1.19 -3.17 -1.60
CA SER A 73 0.60 -1.95 -2.18
C SER A 73 -0.70 -1.55 -1.47
N LYS A 74 -1.60 -2.50 -1.21
CA LYS A 74 -2.86 -2.24 -0.50
C LYS A 74 -2.61 -1.83 0.96
N SER A 75 -1.60 -2.40 1.62
CA SER A 75 -1.21 -2.01 2.98
C SER A 75 -0.67 -0.59 3.06
N GLN A 76 0.14 -0.18 2.09
CA GLN A 76 0.65 1.19 2.01
C GLN A 76 -0.46 2.21 1.72
N LYS A 77 -1.41 1.88 0.85
CA LYS A 77 -2.59 2.71 0.60
C LYS A 77 -3.47 2.84 1.84
N LEU A 78 -3.70 1.76 2.58
CA LEU A 78 -4.43 1.78 3.85
C LEU A 78 -3.78 2.70 4.88
N LYS A 79 -2.44 2.72 4.95
CA LYS A 79 -1.72 3.65 5.85
C LYS A 79 -2.04 5.11 5.51
N ILE A 80 -2.07 5.44 4.22
CA ILE A 80 -2.38 6.79 3.74
C ILE A 80 -3.83 7.17 3.97
N LEU A 81 -4.77 6.27 3.70
CA LEU A 81 -6.18 6.56 3.96
C LEU A 81 -6.46 6.74 5.45
N ASN A 82 -5.75 6.02 6.33
CA ASN A 82 -5.89 6.24 7.78
C ASN A 82 -5.34 7.62 8.20
N GLU A 83 -4.21 8.07 7.65
CA GLU A 83 -3.69 9.43 7.87
C GLU A 83 -4.71 10.48 7.39
N VAL A 84 -5.25 10.31 6.18
CA VAL A 84 -6.27 11.22 5.61
C VAL A 84 -7.56 11.22 6.43
N LYS A 85 -7.99 10.05 6.92
CA LYS A 85 -9.16 9.91 7.80
C LYS A 85 -8.99 10.74 9.06
N GLU A 86 -7.83 10.63 9.73
CA GLU A 86 -7.54 11.41 10.94
C GLU A 86 -7.58 12.92 10.67
N HIS A 87 -7.04 13.38 9.53
CA HIS A 87 -7.13 14.78 9.14
C HIS A 87 -8.57 15.24 8.89
N PHE A 88 -9.38 14.44 8.19
CA PHE A 88 -10.79 14.76 7.99
C PHE A 88 -11.59 14.76 9.30
N GLU A 89 -11.39 13.78 10.18
CA GLU A 89 -12.04 13.71 11.50
C GLU A 89 -11.76 14.97 12.32
N LYS A 90 -10.49 15.38 12.40
CA LYS A 90 -10.07 16.60 13.09
C LYS A 90 -10.69 17.85 12.45
N ALA A 91 -10.69 17.93 11.12
CA ALA A 91 -11.23 19.07 10.40
C ALA A 91 -12.75 19.23 10.56
N VAL A 92 -13.50 18.11 10.56
CA VAL A 92 -14.94 18.13 10.83
C VAL A 92 -15.23 18.68 12.22
N VAL A 93 -14.55 18.17 13.26
CA VAL A 93 -14.74 18.64 14.64
C VAL A 93 -14.47 20.14 14.76
N LYS A 94 -13.32 20.61 14.24
CA LYS A 94 -12.94 22.03 14.30
C LYS A 94 -13.92 22.93 13.54
N ALA A 95 -14.37 22.49 12.35
CA ALA A 95 -15.33 23.24 11.55
C ALA A 95 -16.70 23.36 12.24
N GLU A 96 -17.16 22.30 12.91
CA GLU A 96 -18.41 22.31 13.68
C GLU A 96 -18.33 23.19 14.93
N GLU A 97 -17.20 23.16 15.65
CA GLU A 97 -16.97 24.04 16.80
C GLU A 97 -17.01 25.51 16.38
N ASN A 98 -16.34 25.86 15.28
CA ASN A 98 -16.33 27.22 14.74
C ASN A 98 -17.70 27.67 14.21
N PHE A 99 -18.49 26.78 13.59
CA PHE A 99 -19.83 27.14 13.12
C PHE A 99 -20.81 27.42 14.27
N ASN A 100 -20.61 26.78 15.42
CA ASN A 100 -21.46 26.97 16.60
C ASN A 100 -21.01 28.14 17.48
N SER A 101 -19.85 28.75 17.22
CA SER A 101 -19.40 29.95 17.92
C SER A 101 -19.86 31.22 17.20
N ASP A 102 -20.10 32.29 17.94
CA ASP A 102 -20.39 33.63 17.37
C ASP A 102 -19.17 34.24 16.64
N GLU A 103 -18.06 33.50 16.53
CA GLU A 103 -16.78 33.90 15.96
C GLU A 103 -16.52 33.31 14.55
N GLY A 104 -17.41 32.45 14.02
CA GLY A 104 -17.09 31.63 12.83
C GLY A 104 -17.62 32.11 11.48
N GLU A 105 -16.71 32.29 10.51
CA GLU A 105 -17.00 32.41 9.06
C GLU A 105 -17.16 31.06 8.33
N VAL A 106 -17.16 29.93 9.06
CA VAL A 106 -17.26 28.59 8.44
C VAL A 106 -18.69 28.33 7.98
N SER A 107 -18.89 27.93 6.73
CA SER A 107 -20.23 27.60 6.21
C SER A 107 -20.64 26.15 6.48
N GLN A 108 -21.95 25.90 6.59
CA GLN A 108 -22.51 24.53 6.63
C GLN A 108 -22.10 23.69 5.40
N SER A 109 -21.89 24.34 4.24
CA SER A 109 -21.40 23.71 3.03
C SER A 109 -19.97 23.17 3.20
N ALA A 110 -19.09 23.94 3.85
CA ALA A 110 -17.72 23.52 4.15
C ALA A 110 -17.69 22.28 5.06
N ILE A 111 -18.48 22.27 6.14
CA ILE A 111 -18.64 21.10 7.03
C ILE A 111 -19.13 19.88 6.23
N THR A 112 -20.12 20.09 5.35
CA THR A 112 -20.69 19.00 4.54
C THR A 112 -19.65 18.39 3.60
N LYS A 113 -18.79 19.21 2.96
CA LYS A 113 -17.69 18.73 2.12
C LYS A 113 -16.69 17.89 2.92
N LEU A 114 -16.27 18.37 4.09
CA LEU A 114 -15.33 17.62 4.95
C LEU A 114 -15.91 16.27 5.37
N LYS A 115 -17.19 16.22 5.77
CA LYS A 115 -17.89 14.97 6.09
C LYS A 115 -17.98 14.02 4.90
N LEU A 116 -18.22 14.56 3.69
CA LEU A 116 -18.24 13.75 2.48
C LEU A 116 -16.86 13.18 2.16
N GLY A 117 -15.79 13.95 2.35
CA GLY A 117 -14.40 13.49 2.22
C GLY A 117 -14.07 12.38 3.21
N LEU A 118 -14.49 12.52 4.47
CA LEU A 118 -14.35 11.48 5.49
C LEU A 118 -15.08 10.20 5.10
N ALA A 119 -16.36 10.30 4.72
CA ALA A 119 -17.17 9.15 4.32
C ALA A 119 -16.58 8.43 3.09
N GLY A 120 -16.10 9.17 2.10
CA GLY A 120 -15.39 8.60 0.94
C GLY A 120 -14.11 7.85 1.36
N THR A 121 -13.31 8.46 2.24
CA THR A 121 -12.08 7.84 2.76
C THR A 121 -12.37 6.53 3.51
N LEU A 122 -13.42 6.51 4.34
CA LEU A 122 -13.85 5.30 5.07
C LEU A 122 -14.31 4.19 4.10
N ASN A 123 -15.04 4.54 3.05
CA ASN A 123 -15.44 3.59 2.02
C ASN A 123 -14.24 2.95 1.33
N ASP A 124 -13.24 3.75 0.96
CA ASP A 124 -12.01 3.27 0.31
C ASP A 124 -11.21 2.34 1.25
N ILE A 125 -11.17 2.63 2.56
CA ILE A 125 -10.54 1.76 3.56
C ILE A 125 -11.20 0.36 3.54
N VAL A 126 -12.53 0.30 3.60
CA VAL A 126 -13.27 -0.97 3.58
C VAL A 126 -12.99 -1.78 2.31
N GLU A 127 -12.92 -1.11 1.15
CA GLU A 127 -12.59 -1.75 -0.12
C GLU A 127 -11.17 -2.33 -0.10
N LEU A 128 -10.18 -1.55 0.31
CA LEU A 128 -8.78 -1.98 0.31
C LEU A 128 -8.51 -3.09 1.34
N GLU A 129 -9.15 -3.07 2.50
CA GLU A 129 -9.09 -4.17 3.47
C GLU A 129 -9.61 -5.47 2.88
N SER A 130 -10.74 -5.40 2.17
CA SER A 130 -11.34 -6.56 1.51
C SER A 130 -10.42 -7.10 0.40
N GLN A 131 -9.87 -6.22 -0.44
CA GLN A 131 -8.93 -6.61 -1.50
C GLN A 131 -7.63 -7.22 -0.93
N LYS A 132 -7.12 -6.72 0.20
CA LYS A 132 -5.97 -7.30 0.90
C LYS A 132 -6.28 -8.71 1.41
N LYS A 133 -7.46 -8.92 2.00
CA LYS A 133 -7.92 -10.25 2.45
C LYS A 133 -8.06 -11.23 1.27
N ILE A 134 -8.61 -10.79 0.14
CA ILE A 134 -8.73 -11.60 -1.07
C ILE A 134 -7.36 -12.02 -1.60
N ALA A 135 -6.36 -11.14 -1.58
CA ALA A 135 -5.00 -11.48 -1.99
C ALA A 135 -4.37 -12.55 -1.08
N ARG A 136 -4.61 -12.47 0.25
CA ARG A 136 -4.17 -13.51 1.21
C ARG A 136 -4.86 -14.85 0.98
N LEU A 137 -6.17 -14.84 0.73
CA LEU A 137 -6.92 -16.05 0.36
C LEU A 137 -6.37 -16.68 -0.92
N SER A 138 -5.98 -15.84 -1.89
CA SER A 138 -5.38 -16.31 -3.14
C SER A 138 -4.00 -16.93 -2.91
N LEU A 139 -3.18 -16.37 -2.00
CA LEU A 139 -1.92 -16.98 -1.55
C LEU A 139 -2.14 -18.31 -0.82
N ALA A 140 -3.11 -18.37 0.08
CA ALA A 140 -3.48 -19.61 0.78
C ALA A 140 -3.85 -20.70 -0.24
N LEU A 141 -4.66 -20.36 -1.24
CA LEU A 141 -5.05 -21.27 -2.31
C LEU A 141 -3.85 -21.80 -3.11
N ILE A 142 -2.97 -20.92 -3.63
CA ILE A 142 -1.83 -21.37 -4.44
C ILE A 142 -0.74 -22.08 -3.61
N SER A 143 -0.69 -21.82 -2.31
CA SER A 143 0.18 -22.56 -1.37
C SER A 143 -0.44 -23.85 -0.85
N LYS A 144 -1.57 -24.29 -1.41
CA LYS A 144 -2.32 -25.50 -0.97
C LYS A 144 -2.59 -25.49 0.54
N ASN A 145 -2.98 -24.34 1.07
CA ASN A 145 -3.22 -24.04 2.50
C ASN A 145 -1.98 -24.15 3.42
N THR A 146 -0.76 -24.20 2.88
CA THR A 146 0.46 -24.11 3.69
C THR A 146 0.55 -22.73 4.36
N TYR A 147 0.02 -21.69 3.72
CA TYR A 147 -0.19 -20.38 4.34
C TYR A 147 -1.66 -20.23 4.74
N SER A 148 -1.92 -19.94 6.02
CA SER A 148 -3.26 -19.55 6.47
C SER A 148 -3.67 -18.21 5.84
N ALA A 149 -4.97 -18.02 5.58
CA ALA A 149 -5.51 -16.74 5.12
C ALA A 149 -5.35 -15.61 6.15
N ASP A 150 -5.25 -15.97 7.43
CA ASP A 150 -5.05 -15.03 8.55
C ASP A 150 -3.57 -14.69 8.78
N ARG A 151 -2.68 -15.25 7.97
CA ARG A 151 -1.24 -15.03 8.09
C ARG A 151 -0.90 -13.59 7.68
N GLU A 152 -0.37 -12.83 8.64
CA GLU A 152 0.08 -11.47 8.41
C GLU A 152 1.43 -11.42 7.69
N MET A 153 1.67 -10.36 6.94
CA MET A 153 2.95 -10.09 6.27
C MET A 153 3.78 -9.15 7.14
N SER A 154 5.03 -9.52 7.43
CA SER A 154 5.92 -8.67 8.24
C SER A 154 6.43 -7.45 7.47
N ASP A 155 6.79 -7.63 6.19
CA ASP A 155 7.23 -6.54 5.33
C ASP A 155 6.07 -6.00 4.48
N LEU A 156 5.49 -4.90 4.95
CA LEU A 156 4.37 -4.23 4.28
C LEU A 156 4.83 -3.16 3.29
N GLU A 157 6.13 -2.91 3.16
CA GLU A 157 6.65 -1.92 2.23
C GLU A 157 6.74 -2.51 0.83
N ILE A 158 6.27 -1.73 -0.17
CA ILE A 158 6.48 -2.06 -1.56
C ILE A 158 7.50 -1.10 -2.14
N THR A 159 8.61 -1.66 -2.62
CA THR A 159 9.64 -0.91 -3.33
C THR A 159 9.68 -1.34 -4.79
N PRO A 160 10.00 -0.43 -5.72
CA PRO A 160 10.26 -0.80 -7.10
C PRO A 160 11.37 -1.85 -7.18
N VAL A 161 11.16 -2.89 -7.99
CA VAL A 161 12.22 -3.86 -8.31
C VAL A 161 13.31 -3.21 -9.17
N GLU A 162 14.53 -3.74 -9.08
CA GLU A 162 15.62 -3.27 -9.93
C GLU A 162 15.37 -3.68 -11.40
N PHE A 163 15.34 -2.68 -12.28
CA PHE A 163 15.25 -2.85 -13.72
C PHE A 163 15.87 -1.63 -14.39
N SER A 164 17.05 -1.78 -14.98
CA SER A 164 17.82 -0.66 -15.54
C SER A 164 18.50 -1.10 -16.82
N PHE A 165 17.69 -1.20 -17.87
CA PHE A 165 18.14 -1.53 -19.22
C PHE A 165 17.76 -0.36 -20.13
N LYS A 166 18.64 0.06 -21.04
CA LYS A 166 18.37 1.20 -21.92
C LYS A 166 17.47 0.83 -23.10
N ASN A 167 17.45 -0.44 -23.47
CA ASN A 167 16.66 -0.99 -24.57
C ASN A 167 16.59 -2.52 -24.47
N TYR A 168 15.72 -3.08 -25.31
CA TYR A 168 15.50 -4.53 -25.40
C TYR A 168 16.78 -5.30 -25.69
N ASP A 169 17.66 -4.82 -26.57
CA ASP A 169 18.89 -5.54 -26.95
C ASP A 169 19.86 -5.68 -25.77
N GLU A 170 19.99 -4.66 -24.94
CA GLU A 170 20.80 -4.69 -23.72
C GLU A 170 20.23 -5.69 -22.72
N TRP A 171 18.91 -5.63 -22.48
CA TRP A 171 18.22 -6.59 -21.63
C TRP A 171 18.35 -8.03 -22.17
N PHE A 172 18.16 -8.23 -23.46
CA PHE A 172 18.21 -9.54 -24.11
C PHE A 172 19.60 -10.18 -23.94
N LYS A 173 20.68 -9.40 -24.18
CA LYS A 173 22.07 -9.89 -24.01
C LYS A 173 22.38 -10.31 -22.57
N VAL A 174 21.93 -9.53 -21.58
CA VAL A 174 22.20 -9.80 -20.15
C VAL A 174 21.28 -10.87 -19.60
N SER A 175 20.10 -11.07 -20.19
CA SER A 175 19.10 -12.02 -19.71
C SER A 175 19.47 -13.49 -19.95
N GLY A 176 20.57 -13.76 -20.68
CA GLY A 176 21.07 -15.10 -20.99
C GLY A 176 20.32 -15.80 -22.13
N LEU A 177 19.49 -15.06 -22.87
CA LEU A 177 18.78 -15.54 -24.04
C LEU A 177 19.74 -15.60 -25.25
N VAL A 178 19.59 -16.64 -26.07
CA VAL A 178 20.38 -16.80 -27.31
C VAL A 178 19.46 -16.65 -28.51
N LEU A 179 19.89 -15.85 -29.49
CA LEU A 179 19.19 -15.69 -30.77
C LEU A 179 19.25 -16.98 -31.60
N ARG A 180 18.24 -17.20 -32.43
CA ARG A 180 18.06 -18.43 -33.23
C ARG A 180 19.31 -18.79 -34.04
N ASN A 181 19.85 -19.99 -33.81
CA ASN A 181 20.62 -20.74 -34.80
C ASN A 181 19.78 -21.96 -35.22
N GLU A 182 19.83 -22.35 -36.50
CA GLU A 182 18.87 -23.23 -37.18
C GLU A 182 18.72 -24.66 -36.62
N GLU A 183 19.54 -25.08 -35.65
CA GLU A 183 19.63 -26.50 -35.25
C GLU A 183 19.21 -26.82 -33.80
N THR A 184 18.93 -25.84 -32.93
CA THR A 184 18.66 -26.10 -31.49
C THR A 184 17.60 -25.22 -30.81
N SER A 185 16.63 -24.67 -31.55
CA SER A 185 15.67 -23.68 -31.01
C SER A 185 14.51 -24.27 -30.18
N SER A 186 14.29 -23.75 -28.96
CA SER A 186 13.09 -24.03 -28.14
C SER A 186 11.98 -22.96 -28.20
N GLY A 187 12.24 -21.75 -28.71
CA GLY A 187 11.26 -20.64 -28.75
C GLY A 187 10.63 -20.41 -30.13
N THR A 188 9.33 -20.11 -30.16
CA THR A 188 8.52 -19.80 -31.36
C THR A 188 8.52 -18.30 -31.67
N PHE A 189 8.13 -17.90 -32.89
CA PHE A 189 7.88 -16.48 -33.22
C PHE A 189 6.87 -15.83 -32.25
N ALA A 190 5.90 -16.61 -31.76
CA ALA A 190 4.95 -16.14 -30.76
C ALA A 190 5.64 -15.81 -29.42
N ASP A 191 6.65 -16.57 -29.01
CA ASP A 191 7.41 -16.32 -27.77
C ASP A 191 8.27 -15.05 -27.89
N GLU A 192 8.81 -14.77 -29.08
CA GLU A 192 9.59 -13.54 -29.34
C GLU A 192 8.69 -12.31 -29.24
N VAL A 193 7.50 -12.38 -29.82
CA VAL A 193 6.48 -11.32 -29.72
C VAL A 193 6.04 -11.14 -28.27
N ALA A 194 5.84 -12.22 -27.51
CA ALA A 194 5.46 -12.17 -26.11
C ALA A 194 6.54 -11.51 -25.24
N LEU A 195 7.81 -11.86 -25.45
CA LEU A 195 8.96 -11.26 -24.78
C LEU A 195 9.08 -9.75 -25.05
N ASN A 196 9.07 -9.35 -26.33
CA ASN A 196 9.11 -7.94 -26.71
C ASN A 196 7.94 -7.15 -26.10
N THR A 197 6.74 -7.73 -26.13
CA THR A 197 5.55 -7.11 -25.53
C THR A 197 5.70 -6.92 -24.03
N ALA A 198 6.19 -7.93 -23.31
CA ALA A 198 6.40 -7.85 -21.86
C ALA A 198 7.51 -6.84 -21.49
N TYR A 199 8.55 -6.73 -22.31
CA TYR A 199 9.61 -5.73 -22.14
C TYR A 199 9.06 -4.31 -22.32
N LEU A 200 8.34 -4.04 -23.41
CA LEU A 200 7.71 -2.73 -23.65
C LEU A 200 6.75 -2.33 -22.53
N LYS A 201 5.97 -3.28 -21.99
CA LYS A 201 5.12 -3.04 -20.81
C LYS A 201 5.94 -2.68 -19.58
N SER A 202 7.10 -3.29 -19.39
CA SER A 202 7.98 -2.98 -18.26
C SER A 202 8.53 -1.55 -18.36
N GLU A 203 8.96 -1.13 -19.56
CA GLU A 203 9.40 0.25 -19.83
C GLU A 203 8.27 1.27 -19.64
N GLU A 204 7.07 0.99 -20.17
CA GLU A 204 5.90 1.86 -20.00
C GLU A 204 5.59 2.09 -18.52
N ASN A 205 5.58 1.02 -17.72
CA ASN A 205 5.30 1.11 -16.29
C ASN A 205 6.44 1.77 -15.52
N GLN A 206 7.70 1.62 -15.96
CA GLN A 206 8.84 2.35 -15.39
C GLN A 206 8.68 3.86 -15.59
N ALA A 207 8.35 4.29 -16.81
CA ALA A 207 8.12 5.70 -17.11
C ALA A 207 6.97 6.29 -16.28
N LYS A 208 5.85 5.57 -16.15
CA LYS A 208 4.73 5.97 -15.27
C LYS A 208 5.13 6.06 -13.80
N LEU A 209 5.93 5.13 -13.33
CA LEU A 209 6.45 5.14 -11.97
C LEU A 209 7.34 6.35 -11.70
N ASP A 210 8.21 6.73 -12.64
CA ASP A 210 9.10 7.88 -12.46
C ASP A 210 8.33 9.20 -12.40
N ILE A 211 7.27 9.35 -13.19
CA ILE A 211 6.33 10.47 -13.07
C ILE A 211 5.66 10.45 -11.69
N ALA A 212 5.18 9.28 -11.25
CA ALA A 212 4.49 9.14 -9.98
C ALA A 212 5.39 9.45 -8.76
N LYS A 213 6.70 9.12 -8.82
CA LYS A 213 7.69 9.47 -7.78
C LYS A 213 7.78 10.98 -7.58
N ASN A 214 7.78 11.75 -8.66
CA ASN A 214 7.84 13.22 -8.58
C ASN A 214 6.54 13.81 -8.05
N ASN A 215 5.39 13.34 -8.56
CA ASN A 215 4.08 13.79 -8.11
C ASN A 215 3.89 13.55 -6.61
N ARG A 216 4.29 12.38 -6.10
CA ARG A 216 4.24 12.04 -4.67
C ARG A 216 4.95 13.08 -3.80
N LYS A 217 6.14 13.55 -4.20
CA LYS A 217 6.92 14.53 -3.42
C LYS A 217 6.21 15.87 -3.37
N ILE A 218 5.76 16.36 -4.52
CA ILE A 218 5.06 17.66 -4.65
C ILE A 218 3.77 17.65 -3.83
N THR A 219 2.96 16.60 -3.98
CA THR A 219 1.68 16.52 -3.28
C THR A 219 1.83 16.34 -1.77
N ARG A 220 2.88 15.66 -1.29
CA ARG A 220 3.16 15.60 0.16
C ARG A 220 3.48 16.98 0.72
N ALA A 221 4.24 17.80 -0.01
CA ALA A 221 4.55 19.17 0.42
C ALA A 221 3.28 20.04 0.48
N LEU A 222 2.40 19.94 -0.53
CA LEU A 222 1.09 20.61 -0.53
C LEU A 222 0.26 20.20 0.69
N LEU A 223 0.10 18.90 0.95
CA LEU A 223 -0.67 18.41 2.11
C LEU A 223 -0.15 19.01 3.42
N VAL A 224 1.17 18.94 3.65
CA VAL A 224 1.77 19.43 4.89
C VAL A 224 1.51 20.92 5.08
N SER A 225 1.59 21.71 4.01
CA SER A 225 1.26 23.14 4.02
C SER A 225 -0.20 23.38 4.40
N GLU A 226 -1.14 22.75 3.69
CA GLU A 226 -2.58 23.02 3.92
C GLU A 226 -3.09 22.49 5.26
N VAL A 227 -2.59 21.34 5.72
CA VAL A 227 -2.87 20.84 7.06
C VAL A 227 -2.37 21.81 8.12
N ALA A 228 -1.14 22.34 7.98
CA ALA A 228 -0.59 23.30 8.93
C ALA A 228 -1.37 24.62 8.93
N ASN A 229 -1.70 25.17 7.76
CA ASN A 229 -2.49 26.39 7.63
C ASN A 229 -3.87 26.23 8.30
N TYR A 230 -4.54 25.11 8.05
CA TYR A 230 -5.82 24.81 8.67
C TYR A 230 -5.70 24.64 10.18
N ASP A 231 -4.67 23.94 10.66
CA ASP A 231 -4.40 23.75 12.08
C ASP A 231 -4.15 25.07 12.82
N PHE A 232 -3.42 26.00 12.20
CA PHE A 232 -3.20 27.36 12.72
C PHE A 232 -4.41 28.29 12.61
N GLY A 233 -5.50 27.86 11.94
CA GLY A 233 -6.72 28.65 11.79
C GLY A 233 -6.61 29.77 10.74
N ILE A 234 -5.63 29.70 9.85
CA ILE A 234 -5.43 30.66 8.75
C ILE A 234 -5.81 30.08 7.38
N GLY A 235 -6.00 28.76 7.27
CA GLY A 235 -6.36 28.07 6.03
C GLY A 235 -7.87 27.88 5.85
N ASP A 236 -8.31 27.88 4.59
CA ASP A 236 -9.71 27.61 4.20
C ASP A 236 -10.01 26.09 4.30
N PRO A 237 -11.13 25.67 4.91
CA PRO A 237 -11.61 24.29 4.83
C PRO A 237 -11.65 23.70 3.40
N ALA A 238 -11.92 24.51 2.38
CA ALA A 238 -11.93 24.08 0.98
C ALA A 238 -10.53 23.69 0.49
N ASP A 239 -9.52 24.49 0.79
CA ASP A 239 -8.12 24.22 0.41
C ASP A 239 -7.61 22.94 1.10
N LEU A 240 -7.94 22.76 2.39
CA LEU A 240 -7.62 21.52 3.10
C LEU A 240 -8.31 20.31 2.46
N PHE A 241 -9.61 20.42 2.16
CA PHE A 241 -10.36 19.35 1.52
C PHE A 241 -9.71 18.96 0.18
N GLU A 242 -9.41 19.93 -0.68
CA GLU A 242 -8.76 19.68 -1.97
C GLU A 242 -7.40 19.03 -1.80
N ALA A 243 -6.57 19.53 -0.88
CA ALA A 243 -5.26 18.94 -0.60
C ALA A 243 -5.35 17.48 -0.16
N LEU A 244 -6.30 17.13 0.72
CA LEU A 244 -6.54 15.75 1.18
C LEU A 244 -7.00 14.83 0.05
N ILE A 245 -7.89 15.30 -0.81
CA ILE A 245 -8.37 14.51 -1.97
C ILE A 245 -7.25 14.31 -3.00
N ILE A 246 -6.51 15.37 -3.34
CA ILE A 246 -5.36 15.29 -4.27
C ILE A 246 -4.30 14.34 -3.69
N TYR A 247 -3.99 14.47 -2.40
CA TYR A 247 -3.04 13.60 -1.70
C TYR A 247 -3.43 12.13 -1.81
N THR A 248 -4.68 11.80 -1.48
CA THR A 248 -5.19 10.43 -1.56
C THR A 248 -5.05 9.85 -2.97
N ARG A 249 -5.46 10.63 -3.99
CA ARG A 249 -5.40 10.19 -5.39
C ARG A 249 -3.96 9.99 -5.88
N VAL A 250 -3.07 10.96 -5.65
CA VAL A 250 -1.70 10.91 -6.15
C VAL A 250 -0.92 9.77 -5.48
N LEU A 251 -1.06 9.62 -4.17
CA LEU A 251 -0.32 8.59 -3.45
C LEU A 251 -0.87 7.19 -3.71
N SER A 252 -2.19 7.03 -3.86
CA SER A 252 -2.76 5.79 -4.34
C SER A 252 -2.25 5.43 -5.72
N GLY A 253 -2.20 6.40 -6.64
CA GLY A 253 -1.63 6.24 -7.97
C GLY A 253 -0.14 5.87 -7.94
N TYR A 254 0.64 6.43 -7.01
CA TYR A 254 2.04 6.04 -6.82
C TYR A 254 2.18 4.57 -6.46
N TYR A 255 1.43 4.07 -5.47
CA TYR A 255 1.51 2.66 -5.08
C TYR A 255 0.91 1.70 -6.12
N ASP A 256 -0.02 2.17 -6.96
CA ASP A 256 -0.43 1.42 -8.17
C ASP A 256 0.71 1.35 -9.18
N SER A 257 1.41 2.46 -9.44
CA SER A 257 2.55 2.46 -10.36
C SER A 257 3.69 1.55 -9.89
N VAL A 258 4.00 1.52 -8.59
CA VAL A 258 5.00 0.57 -8.04
C VAL A 258 4.53 -0.87 -8.26
N TYR A 259 3.28 -1.18 -7.90
CA TYR A 259 2.71 -2.52 -8.08
C TYR A 259 2.72 -2.97 -9.55
N ASN A 260 2.24 -2.12 -10.46
CA ASN A 260 2.15 -2.43 -11.89
C ASN A 260 3.52 -2.61 -12.52
N PHE A 261 4.50 -1.79 -12.14
CA PHE A 261 5.88 -1.95 -12.58
C PHE A 261 6.50 -3.26 -12.10
N ASN A 262 6.39 -3.56 -10.80
CA ASN A 262 6.89 -4.81 -10.24
C ASN A 262 6.23 -6.04 -10.90
N LEU A 263 4.93 -5.95 -11.21
CA LEU A 263 4.20 -7.01 -11.90
C LEU A 263 4.62 -7.15 -13.37
N ALA A 264 4.89 -6.05 -14.08
CA ALA A 264 5.36 -6.09 -15.46
C ALA A 264 6.74 -6.76 -15.56
N VAL A 265 7.66 -6.45 -14.64
CA VAL A 265 8.97 -7.10 -14.56
C VAL A 265 8.84 -8.58 -14.18
N ALA A 266 7.91 -8.93 -13.28
CA ALA A 266 7.60 -10.33 -12.97
C ALA A 266 7.06 -11.09 -14.18
N ASP A 267 6.19 -10.47 -14.99
CA ASP A 267 5.64 -11.06 -16.21
C ASP A 267 6.72 -11.22 -17.29
N LEU A 268 7.62 -10.25 -17.44
CA LEU A 268 8.78 -10.36 -18.33
C LEU A 268 9.67 -11.55 -17.94
N ASN A 269 9.93 -11.75 -16.64
CA ASN A 269 10.68 -12.90 -16.16
C ASN A 269 9.95 -14.24 -16.41
N ARG A 270 8.61 -14.23 -16.33
CA ARG A 270 7.78 -15.39 -16.66
C ARG A 270 7.86 -15.75 -18.14
N MET A 271 7.76 -14.76 -19.04
CA MET A 271 7.93 -14.97 -20.48
C MET A 271 9.35 -15.44 -20.82
N LYS A 272 10.35 -14.90 -20.13
CA LYS A 272 11.75 -15.35 -20.25
C LYS A 272 11.93 -16.83 -19.90
N ALA A 273 11.31 -17.29 -18.81
CA ALA A 273 11.39 -18.70 -18.41
C ALA A 273 10.83 -19.63 -19.50
N SER A 274 9.68 -19.27 -20.06
CA SER A 274 9.07 -19.97 -21.21
C SER A 274 10.02 -20.07 -22.40
N TRP A 275 10.74 -18.98 -22.72
CA TRP A 275 11.70 -18.95 -23.84
C TRP A 275 12.87 -19.92 -23.67
N ILE A 276 13.49 -19.94 -22.48
CA ILE A 276 14.69 -20.75 -22.23
C ILE A 276 14.34 -22.25 -22.21
N GLY A 277 13.05 -22.61 -22.22
CA GLY A 277 12.63 -23.98 -21.97
C GLY A 277 13.09 -24.45 -20.59
N ILE A 278 13.25 -23.50 -19.65
CA ILE A 278 13.21 -23.83 -18.23
C ILE A 278 11.72 -24.00 -17.97
N PRO A 279 11.22 -25.24 -17.87
CA PRO A 279 9.86 -25.46 -17.42
C PRO A 279 9.65 -24.69 -16.11
#